data_AF-A0A6C7EC02-F1
#
_entry.id   AF-A0A6C7EC02-F1
#
_cell.length_a   1.000
_cell.length_b   1.000
_cell.length_c   1.000
_cell.angle_alpha   90.00
_cell.angle_beta   90.00
_cell.angle_gamma   90.00
#
_symmetry.space_group_name_H-M   'P 1'
#
loop_
_entity.id
_entity.type
_entity.pdbx_description
1 polymer ?
#
loop_
_entity_poly.entity_id
_entity_poly.type
_entity_poly.pdbx_seq_one_letter_code
_entity_poly.pdbx_strand_id
1 'polypeptide(L)'
;MNVAFVTSVTPDDDDASKRRTFWRRALSRFGTLTTIVIDVDAGTVDHDLPNRSADELGDVVAIARFELAHDIHPLRARRAPEYLGARWVHELDPFDLIVGASADLAPFCFGLASTGDIPVVLDLAAGSIAVGDEHARYQHLLAEVRRRCDLVVDTAIADGTITCAGFVDVERLLSPPIGPRRLPGAIATETADGVVVEAPDRGLRHRLDPLSAIVYSLADGRTSAGDIVDVLAGAFSITTDVALRRFHLALDQLATARLVTDDPELELTTLSFSGRRFRVRHATIDHFVAHHVHSGSEYGIPERLTPGTVAIDIGAHIGSFSARMIDSGADHVLALEPQPDNYRMATINLAAEIEQGLVDLRQAAIWSPPSGQPIAIGAAPTYAEPGRRVHVNTGGHSPRPIIADTQQLAAGEVVVASVSLDELITELRDGVAPDAPIWLKLDCEGGEWPALETAERLDQVDTIVGELHLDGESTPDRVRRVVDRLERFGFDVTITDDVDAPSLLGLRATRA
;
A
#
# COMPACT_ATOMS: atom_id res chain seq x y z
N MET A 1 16.92 -36.24 15.14
CA MET A 1 16.15 -35.03 15.42
C MET A 1 15.05 -35.39 16.39
N ASN A 2 14.99 -34.77 17.55
CA ASN A 2 13.87 -34.87 18.48
C ASN A 2 12.82 -33.84 18.05
N VAL A 3 11.64 -34.27 17.64
CA VAL A 3 10.58 -33.39 17.14
C VAL A 3 9.43 -33.40 18.13
N ALA A 4 8.97 -32.24 18.58
CA ALA A 4 7.75 -32.08 19.35
C ALA A 4 6.61 -31.65 18.43
N PHE A 5 5.52 -32.41 18.40
CA PHE A 5 4.28 -32.00 17.74
C PHE A 5 3.23 -31.67 18.80
N VAL A 6 2.84 -30.40 18.89
CA VAL A 6 1.91 -29.88 19.90
C VAL A 6 0.53 -29.72 19.28
N THR A 7 -0.47 -30.36 19.87
CA THR A 7 -1.85 -30.28 19.38
C THR A 7 -2.85 -30.29 20.53
N SER A 8 -4.00 -29.66 20.33
CA SER A 8 -5.16 -29.81 21.22
C SER A 8 -6.04 -30.96 20.76
N VAL A 9 -6.79 -31.53 21.71
CA VAL A 9 -7.85 -32.49 21.43
C VAL A 9 -9.18 -31.81 21.74
N THR A 10 -9.90 -31.44 20.69
CA THR A 10 -11.34 -31.21 20.76
C THR A 10 -12.05 -32.53 20.43
N PRO A 11 -13.00 -33.00 21.26
CA PRO A 11 -13.61 -34.33 21.11
C PRO A 11 -14.31 -34.60 19.76
N ASP A 12 -14.73 -33.55 19.04
CA ASP A 12 -15.66 -33.67 17.91
C ASP A 12 -15.13 -33.16 16.55
N ASP A 13 -13.82 -32.92 16.41
CA ASP A 13 -13.24 -32.46 15.13
C ASP A 13 -12.51 -33.58 14.36
N ASP A 14 -13.28 -34.26 13.51
CA ASP A 14 -12.83 -35.35 12.63
C ASP A 14 -11.75 -34.88 11.63
N ASP A 15 -11.79 -33.62 11.21
CA ASP A 15 -10.81 -33.04 10.30
C ASP A 15 -9.53 -32.63 11.04
N ALA A 16 -9.62 -32.16 12.28
CA ALA A 16 -8.44 -32.04 13.15
C ALA A 16 -7.78 -33.40 13.39
N SER A 17 -8.56 -34.47 13.56
CA SER A 17 -8.03 -35.82 13.72
C SER A 17 -7.23 -36.30 12.49
N LYS A 18 -7.76 -36.08 11.29
CA LYS A 18 -7.05 -36.39 10.02
C LYS A 18 -5.80 -35.52 9.86
N ARG A 19 -5.87 -34.23 10.16
CA ARG A 19 -4.74 -33.28 10.11
C ARG A 19 -3.63 -33.66 11.09
N ARG A 20 -3.97 -34.01 12.33
CA ARG A 20 -3.01 -34.53 13.35
C ARG A 20 -2.30 -35.77 12.83
N THR A 21 -3.06 -36.74 12.33
CA THR A 21 -2.50 -38.00 11.80
C THR A 21 -1.58 -37.75 10.61
N PHE A 22 -1.96 -36.82 9.73
CA PHE A 22 -1.16 -36.41 8.59
C PHE A 22 0.17 -35.77 9.02
N TRP A 23 0.14 -34.74 9.87
CA TRP A 23 1.32 -34.03 10.32
C TRP A 23 2.26 -34.92 11.12
N ARG A 24 1.73 -35.80 11.97
CA ARG A 24 2.51 -36.79 12.70
C ARG A 24 3.29 -37.71 11.76
N ARG A 25 2.65 -38.20 10.70
CA ARG A 25 3.29 -39.07 9.69
C ARG A 25 4.34 -38.33 8.84
N ALA A 26 4.15 -37.02 8.63
CA ALA A 26 5.11 -36.20 7.93
C ALA A 26 6.34 -35.91 8.82
N LEU A 27 6.10 -35.51 10.07
CA LEU A 27 7.14 -35.10 11.03
C LEU A 27 7.99 -36.27 11.53
N SER A 28 7.43 -37.48 11.65
CA SER A 28 8.18 -38.67 12.05
C SER A 28 9.29 -39.08 11.06
N ARG A 29 9.30 -38.51 9.85
CA ARG A 29 10.38 -38.72 8.87
C ARG A 29 11.65 -37.95 9.19
N PHE A 30 11.57 -36.94 10.06
CA PHE A 30 12.71 -36.10 10.45
C PHE A 30 13.45 -36.66 11.67
N GLY A 31 12.80 -37.51 12.48
CA GLY A 31 13.43 -38.22 13.59
C GLY A 31 12.43 -38.72 14.63
N THR A 32 12.87 -38.84 15.88
CA THR A 32 12.03 -39.27 17.00
C THR A 32 10.98 -38.20 17.28
N LEU A 33 9.70 -38.59 17.16
CA LEU A 33 8.58 -37.67 17.32
C LEU A 33 7.89 -37.90 18.66
N THR A 34 7.83 -36.85 19.49
CA THR A 34 7.04 -36.80 20.72
C THR A 34 5.80 -35.96 20.45
N THR A 35 4.62 -36.54 20.72
CA THR A 35 3.36 -35.81 20.55
C THR A 35 2.95 -35.23 21.90
N ILE A 36 2.89 -33.91 22.00
CA ILE A 36 2.42 -33.21 23.19
C ILE A 36 0.95 -32.86 22.99
N VAL A 37 0.10 -33.40 23.85
CA VAL A 37 -1.33 -33.16 23.79
C VAL A 37 -1.74 -32.23 24.91
N ILE A 38 -2.32 -31.08 24.54
CA ILE A 38 -2.84 -30.10 25.50
C ILE A 38 -4.35 -30.24 25.58
N ASP A 39 -4.83 -30.53 26.78
CA ASP A 39 -6.25 -30.54 27.06
C ASP A 39 -6.78 -29.12 27.27
N VAL A 40 -7.76 -28.72 26.46
CA VAL A 40 -8.33 -27.37 26.43
C VAL A 40 -9.68 -27.28 27.14
N ASP A 41 -10.38 -28.40 27.36
CA ASP A 41 -11.72 -28.42 27.98
C ASP A 41 -11.65 -28.87 29.45
N ALA A 42 -11.70 -27.88 30.35
CA ALA A 42 -11.73 -28.08 31.79
C ALA A 42 -13.07 -28.69 32.23
N GLY A 43 -13.22 -30.01 32.11
CA GLY A 43 -14.40 -30.68 32.65
C GLY A 43 -14.50 -32.18 32.46
N THR A 44 -13.83 -32.77 31.48
CA THR A 44 -13.98 -34.20 31.19
C THR A 44 -12.70 -34.77 30.59
N VAL A 45 -11.64 -34.84 31.37
CA VAL A 45 -10.71 -35.95 31.17
C VAL A 45 -11.32 -37.13 31.90
N ASP A 46 -12.02 -37.96 31.14
CA ASP A 46 -12.05 -39.37 31.50
C ASP A 46 -10.58 -39.80 31.55
N HIS A 47 -10.07 -40.22 32.72
CA HIS A 47 -8.70 -40.75 32.80
C HIS A 47 -8.53 -42.00 31.92
N ASP A 48 -9.65 -42.57 31.45
CA ASP A 48 -9.72 -43.42 30.27
C ASP A 48 -9.87 -42.58 28.99
N LEU A 49 -8.91 -41.69 28.70
CA LEU A 49 -8.63 -41.34 27.30
C LEU A 49 -8.47 -42.69 26.61
N PRO A 50 -9.39 -43.07 25.71
CA PRO A 50 -9.50 -44.45 25.29
C PRO A 50 -8.15 -44.88 24.77
N ASN A 51 -7.86 -46.17 24.93
CA ASN A 51 -6.82 -46.94 24.25
C ASN A 51 -6.82 -46.76 22.71
N ARG A 52 -6.80 -45.53 22.20
CA ARG A 52 -6.15 -45.17 20.96
C ARG A 52 -4.69 -45.46 21.26
N SER A 53 -4.29 -46.66 20.85
CA SER A 53 -3.04 -47.30 21.21
C SER A 53 -1.90 -46.29 21.21
N ALA A 54 -0.99 -46.39 22.18
CA ALA A 54 0.31 -45.71 22.11
C ALA A 54 0.97 -45.89 20.72
N ASP A 55 0.63 -46.97 20.00
CA ASP A 55 0.99 -47.24 18.60
C ASP A 55 0.53 -46.17 17.59
N GLU A 56 -0.54 -45.44 17.89
CA GLU A 56 -0.94 -44.28 17.08
C GLU A 56 -0.10 -43.07 17.50
N LEU A 57 -0.23 -42.59 18.73
CA LEU A 57 0.24 -41.24 19.10
C LEU A 57 1.73 -41.13 19.45
N GLY A 58 2.46 -42.24 19.60
CA GLY A 58 3.86 -42.23 20.05
C GLY A 58 3.97 -41.96 21.56
N ASP A 59 5.12 -41.46 22.02
CA ASP A 59 5.26 -40.97 23.39
C ASP A 59 4.37 -39.73 23.57
N VAL A 60 3.25 -39.92 24.27
CA VAL A 60 2.29 -38.86 24.57
C VAL A 60 2.58 -38.27 25.94
N VAL A 61 2.83 -36.97 25.97
CA VAL A 61 2.89 -36.21 27.21
C VAL A 61 1.62 -35.38 27.31
N ALA A 62 0.74 -35.75 28.24
CA ALA A 62 -0.44 -34.96 28.58
C ALA A 62 -0.05 -33.92 29.65
N ILE A 63 -0.38 -32.65 29.38
CA ILE A 63 -0.10 -31.56 30.32
C ILE A 63 -1.44 -31.03 30.86
N ALA A 64 -1.60 -31.06 32.19
CA ALA A 64 -2.79 -30.52 32.85
C ALA A 64 -2.84 -28.99 32.75
N ARG A 65 -4.06 -28.44 32.62
CA ARG A 65 -4.30 -26.99 32.62
C ARG A 65 -3.84 -26.35 33.94
N PHE A 66 -3.16 -25.21 33.85
CA PHE A 66 -2.66 -24.47 35.02
C PHE A 66 -3.60 -23.31 35.37
N GLU A 67 -3.98 -23.18 36.65
CA GLU A 67 -4.67 -21.99 37.14
C GLU A 67 -3.65 -20.99 37.72
N LEU A 68 -3.45 -19.87 37.05
CA LEU A 68 -2.59 -18.78 37.55
C LEU A 68 -3.46 -17.66 38.15
N ALA A 69 -3.30 -17.41 39.45
CA ALA A 69 -3.73 -16.17 40.07
C ALA A 69 -2.65 -15.09 39.86
N HIS A 70 -3.03 -13.94 39.30
CA HIS A 70 -2.10 -12.82 39.07
C HIS A 70 -2.59 -11.56 39.80
N ASP A 71 -1.78 -11.07 40.74
CA ASP A 71 -2.21 -10.09 41.75
C ASP A 71 -2.48 -8.68 41.18
N ILE A 72 -1.77 -8.30 40.13
CA ILE A 72 -1.84 -6.95 39.54
C ILE A 72 -2.92 -6.82 38.44
N HIS A 73 -3.26 -7.93 37.76
CA HIS A 73 -4.24 -7.94 36.66
C HIS A 73 -5.19 -9.16 36.71
N PRO A 74 -5.97 -9.29 37.80
CA PRO A 74 -6.80 -10.48 38.05
C PRO A 74 -7.91 -10.70 37.01
N LEU A 75 -8.38 -9.62 36.36
CA LEU A 75 -9.37 -9.70 35.28
C LEU A 75 -8.77 -10.11 33.93
N ARG A 76 -7.50 -9.79 33.65
CA ARG A 76 -6.81 -10.28 32.44
C ARG A 76 -6.42 -11.75 32.60
N ALA A 77 -5.92 -12.16 33.77
CA ALA A 77 -5.63 -13.57 34.07
C ALA A 77 -6.87 -14.49 33.97
N ARG A 78 -8.07 -13.98 34.30
CA ARG A 78 -9.34 -14.72 34.13
C ARG A 78 -9.88 -14.74 32.70
N ARG A 79 -9.44 -13.81 31.84
CA ARG A 79 -9.97 -13.64 30.47
C ARG A 79 -8.99 -14.04 29.38
N ALA A 80 -7.73 -14.26 29.73
CA ALA A 80 -6.67 -14.66 28.81
C ALA A 80 -6.09 -16.01 29.27
N PRO A 81 -6.65 -17.16 28.82
CA PRO A 81 -5.98 -18.45 28.92
C PRO A 81 -4.63 -18.49 28.16
N GLU A 82 -4.41 -17.53 27.28
CA GLU A 82 -3.28 -17.46 26.34
C GLU A 82 -1.97 -16.88 26.89
N TYR A 83 -1.92 -16.56 28.19
CA TYR A 83 -0.66 -16.21 28.86
C TYR A 83 -0.46 -17.11 30.10
N LEU A 84 -0.22 -18.40 29.88
CA LEU A 84 0.13 -19.34 30.94
C LEU A 84 1.60 -19.73 30.85
N GLY A 85 2.30 -19.48 31.96
CA GLY A 85 3.72 -19.73 32.12
C GLY A 85 4.11 -21.22 32.10
N ALA A 86 5.40 -21.43 31.84
CA ALA A 86 6.06 -22.71 31.68
C ALA A 86 5.86 -23.64 32.91
N ARG A 87 5.44 -24.89 32.66
CA ARG A 87 6.02 -25.98 33.44
C ARG A 87 7.51 -26.03 33.11
N TRP A 88 8.31 -26.20 34.13
CA TRP A 88 9.75 -26.18 34.10
C TRP A 88 10.24 -27.41 33.27
N VAL A 89 10.64 -27.20 32.00
CA VAL A 89 10.89 -28.23 30.95
C VAL A 89 12.20 -29.04 31.11
N HIS A 90 12.71 -29.17 32.33
CA HIS A 90 13.90 -30.01 32.59
C HIS A 90 13.54 -31.48 32.84
N GLU A 91 12.25 -31.82 32.79
CA GLU A 91 11.78 -33.20 32.89
C GLU A 91 11.60 -33.87 31.51
N LEU A 92 11.70 -33.11 30.41
CA LEU A 92 11.60 -33.66 29.05
C LEU A 92 12.98 -33.66 28.39
N ASP A 93 13.24 -34.72 27.61
CA ASP A 93 14.38 -34.71 26.70
C ASP A 93 14.19 -33.56 25.69
N PRO A 94 15.20 -32.71 25.49
CA PRO A 94 14.99 -31.52 24.69
C PRO A 94 14.83 -31.76 23.18
N PHE A 95 14.15 -30.81 22.50
CA PHE A 95 13.69 -30.95 21.11
C PHE A 95 14.46 -30.06 20.13
N ASP A 96 14.70 -30.57 18.92
CA ASP A 96 15.33 -29.85 17.80
C ASP A 96 14.30 -29.10 16.91
N LEU A 97 13.03 -29.50 16.92
CA LEU A 97 11.93 -28.88 16.15
C LEU A 97 10.60 -28.99 16.92
N ILE A 98 9.86 -27.89 17.02
CA ILE A 98 8.54 -27.82 17.65
C ILE A 98 7.52 -27.38 16.60
N VAL A 99 6.42 -28.10 16.46
CA VAL A 99 5.35 -27.78 15.51
C VAL A 99 4.03 -27.71 16.25
N GLY A 100 3.41 -26.52 16.29
CA GLY A 100 2.07 -26.30 16.82
C GLY A 100 1.01 -26.38 15.73
N ALA A 101 -0.13 -27.01 16.02
CA ALA A 101 -1.28 -27.03 15.13
C ALA A 101 -2.51 -26.41 15.83
N SER A 102 -3.05 -25.32 15.26
CA SER A 102 -4.09 -24.41 15.81
C SER A 102 -3.52 -23.13 16.43
N ALA A 103 -4.07 -21.98 16.01
CA ALA A 103 -3.60 -20.63 16.32
C ALA A 103 -3.57 -20.32 17.83
N ASP A 104 -4.35 -21.03 18.63
CA ASP A 104 -4.43 -20.83 20.08
C ASP A 104 -3.30 -21.54 20.86
N LEU A 105 -2.47 -22.36 20.19
CA LEU A 105 -1.37 -23.13 20.81
C LEU A 105 0.01 -22.52 20.60
N ALA A 106 0.15 -21.54 19.71
CA ALA A 106 1.42 -20.87 19.44
C ALA A 106 2.07 -20.26 20.70
N PRO A 107 1.32 -19.63 21.63
CA PRO A 107 1.89 -19.11 22.88
C PRO A 107 2.46 -20.19 23.81
N PHE A 108 1.96 -21.42 23.75
CA PHE A 108 2.41 -22.53 24.60
C PHE A 108 3.74 -23.14 24.15
N CYS A 109 4.05 -23.05 22.85
CA CYS A 109 5.28 -23.61 22.28
C CYS A 109 6.55 -22.88 22.76
N PHE A 110 6.41 -21.62 23.23
CA PHE A 110 7.51 -20.81 23.75
C PHE A 110 8.08 -21.32 25.10
N GLY A 111 7.42 -22.28 25.74
CA GLY A 111 7.87 -22.85 27.02
C GLY A 111 8.80 -24.06 26.91
N LEU A 112 8.94 -24.70 25.73
CA LEU A 112 9.65 -25.97 25.58
C LEU A 112 11.17 -25.77 25.43
N ALA A 113 11.96 -26.39 26.32
CA ALA A 113 13.43 -26.32 26.28
C ALA A 113 14.02 -27.23 25.19
N SER A 114 15.03 -26.72 24.49
CA SER A 114 15.84 -27.40 23.47
C SER A 114 17.24 -27.73 23.99
N THR A 115 17.86 -28.82 23.49
CA THR A 115 19.23 -29.24 23.86
C THR A 115 20.27 -28.55 23.01
N GLY A 116 19.86 -28.06 21.84
CA GLY A 116 20.67 -27.20 20.98
C GLY A 116 20.31 -25.74 21.23
N ASP A 117 21.22 -24.83 20.85
CA ASP A 117 21.11 -23.41 21.17
C ASP A 117 19.82 -22.75 20.63
N ILE A 118 19.06 -23.34 19.69
CA ILE A 118 17.76 -22.81 19.20
C ILE A 118 16.84 -23.91 18.63
N PRO A 119 15.59 -24.11 19.10
CA PRO A 119 14.58 -24.91 18.40
C PRO A 119 13.87 -24.11 17.29
N VAL A 120 13.57 -24.75 16.16
CA VAL A 120 12.68 -24.18 15.13
C VAL A 120 11.23 -24.37 15.58
N VAL A 121 10.42 -23.31 15.60
CA VAL A 121 8.99 -23.38 15.93
C VAL A 121 8.15 -23.10 14.69
N LEU A 122 7.24 -24.02 14.33
CA LEU A 122 6.31 -23.85 13.21
C LEU A 122 4.87 -23.80 13.73
N ASP A 123 4.13 -22.74 13.42
CA ASP A 123 2.69 -22.61 13.75
C ASP A 123 1.84 -22.89 12.50
N LEU A 124 0.98 -23.90 12.60
CA LEU A 124 0.07 -24.32 11.54
C LEU A 124 -1.35 -23.92 11.95
N ALA A 125 -1.77 -22.71 11.56
CA ALA A 125 -3.12 -22.23 11.80
C ALA A 125 -4.17 -23.12 11.12
N ALA A 126 -5.33 -23.28 11.77
CA ALA A 126 -6.38 -24.24 11.41
C ALA A 126 -7.06 -24.00 10.04
N GLY A 127 -6.84 -22.85 9.41
CA GLY A 127 -7.43 -22.47 8.12
C GLY A 127 -6.57 -22.75 6.89
N SER A 128 -5.29 -23.07 7.05
CA SER A 128 -4.30 -22.92 5.97
C SER A 128 -4.17 -24.13 5.03
N ILE A 129 -4.87 -25.24 5.30
CA ILE A 129 -4.70 -26.50 4.54
C ILE A 129 -6.06 -27.17 4.33
N ALA A 130 -6.69 -26.89 3.19
CA ALA A 130 -7.85 -27.62 2.72
C ALA A 130 -7.37 -28.90 2.02
N VAL A 131 -7.89 -30.05 2.42
CA VAL A 131 -7.51 -31.38 1.91
C VAL A 131 -8.02 -31.54 0.46
N GLY A 132 -7.26 -31.01 -0.49
CA GLY A 132 -7.43 -31.14 -1.94
C GLY A 132 -6.08 -31.42 -2.62
N ASP A 133 -6.06 -31.55 -3.95
CA ASP A 133 -4.95 -32.11 -4.75
C ASP A 133 -3.61 -31.34 -4.61
N GLU A 134 -2.83 -31.72 -3.59
CA GLU A 134 -1.72 -30.91 -3.04
C GLU A 134 -0.34 -31.59 -3.11
N HIS A 135 -0.12 -32.62 -3.92
CA HIS A 135 1.19 -33.30 -3.91
C HIS A 135 2.34 -32.36 -4.35
N ALA A 136 2.15 -31.47 -5.33
CA ALA A 136 3.18 -30.54 -5.79
C ALA A 136 3.45 -29.39 -4.81
N ARG A 137 2.39 -28.85 -4.19
CA ARG A 137 2.49 -27.79 -3.17
C ARG A 137 3.16 -28.32 -1.89
N TYR A 138 2.84 -29.56 -1.52
CA TYR A 138 3.45 -30.32 -0.44
C TYR A 138 4.95 -30.56 -0.62
N GLN A 139 5.38 -30.99 -1.81
CA GLN A 139 6.81 -31.21 -2.07
C GLN A 139 7.61 -29.90 -2.01
N HIS A 140 7.01 -28.77 -2.38
CA HIS A 140 7.67 -27.47 -2.33
C HIS A 140 7.85 -26.97 -0.88
N LEU A 141 6.81 -27.09 -0.05
CA LEU A 141 6.89 -26.75 1.37
C LEU A 141 7.91 -27.62 2.10
N LEU A 142 7.90 -28.94 1.84
CA LEU A 142 8.88 -29.86 2.43
C LEU A 142 10.31 -29.59 1.95
N ALA A 143 10.50 -29.25 0.67
CA ALA A 143 11.81 -28.90 0.13
C ALA A 143 12.34 -27.60 0.77
N GLU A 144 11.48 -26.61 1.03
CA GLU A 144 11.88 -25.34 1.64
C GLU A 144 12.16 -25.46 3.15
N VAL A 145 11.32 -26.22 3.89
CA VAL A 145 11.59 -26.57 5.29
C VAL A 145 12.93 -27.29 5.38
N ARG A 146 13.18 -28.27 4.50
CA ARG A 146 14.45 -29.01 4.46
C ARG A 146 15.63 -28.11 4.13
N ARG A 147 15.52 -27.28 3.08
CA ARG A 147 16.57 -26.32 2.69
C ARG A 147 16.93 -25.36 3.81
N ARG A 148 15.95 -24.89 4.59
CA ARG A 148 16.20 -23.96 5.70
C ARG A 148 16.68 -24.65 6.97
N CYS A 149 16.25 -25.88 7.24
CA CYS A 149 16.91 -26.71 8.26
C CYS A 149 18.40 -26.90 7.92
N ASP A 150 18.72 -27.17 6.65
CA ASP A 150 20.11 -27.27 6.18
C ASP A 150 20.85 -25.92 6.36
N LEU A 151 20.21 -24.79 6.04
CA LEU A 151 20.79 -23.45 6.17
C LEU A 151 21.02 -23.02 7.64
N VAL A 152 20.11 -23.36 8.56
CA VAL A 152 20.23 -23.08 9.99
C VAL A 152 21.35 -23.91 10.62
N VAL A 153 21.51 -25.16 10.17
CA VAL A 153 22.64 -26.01 10.57
C VAL A 153 23.97 -25.43 10.11
N ASP A 154 24.04 -24.84 8.92
CA ASP A 154 25.27 -24.23 8.39
C ASP A 154 25.59 -22.86 9.03
N THR A 155 24.58 -22.08 9.41
CA THR A 155 24.76 -20.70 9.92
C THR A 155 24.98 -20.64 11.44
N ALA A 156 24.43 -21.59 12.21
CA ALA A 156 24.60 -21.65 13.67
C ALA A 156 26.05 -21.98 14.12
N ILE A 157 26.88 -22.50 13.21
CA ILE A 157 28.30 -22.80 13.48
C ILE A 157 29.16 -21.52 13.46
N ALA A 158 28.67 -20.41 12.88
CA ALA A 158 29.53 -19.28 12.53
C ALA A 158 29.67 -18.17 13.59
N ASP A 159 28.60 -17.69 14.25
CA ASP A 159 28.72 -16.36 14.91
C ASP A 159 28.02 -16.15 16.27
N GLY A 160 27.46 -17.16 16.93
CA GLY A 160 27.11 -17.07 18.36
C GLY A 160 26.28 -15.85 18.83
N THR A 161 25.55 -15.19 17.93
CA THR A 161 24.72 -14.01 18.25
C THR A 161 23.32 -14.15 17.67
N ILE A 162 22.35 -13.90 18.54
CA ILE A 162 20.91 -14.14 18.36
C ILE A 162 20.31 -13.11 17.41
N THR A 163 19.59 -13.58 16.40
CA THR A 163 18.45 -12.86 15.82
C THR A 163 17.26 -13.82 15.79
N CYS A 164 16.14 -13.43 16.39
CA CYS A 164 14.85 -14.10 16.17
C CYS A 164 14.45 -13.89 14.70
N ALA A 165 14.95 -14.75 13.82
CA ALA A 165 14.59 -14.73 12.41
C ALA A 165 13.23 -15.41 12.23
N GLY A 166 12.19 -14.58 12.19
CA GLY A 166 10.99 -14.82 11.39
C GLY A 166 9.89 -15.66 12.04
N PHE A 167 8.87 -14.98 12.56
CA PHE A 167 7.51 -15.45 12.33
C PHE A 167 7.33 -15.58 10.81
N VAL A 168 7.12 -16.80 10.32
CA VAL A 168 6.67 -17.02 8.94
C VAL A 168 5.16 -16.84 8.94
N ASP A 169 4.73 -15.72 8.38
CA ASP A 169 3.33 -15.49 8.08
C ASP A 169 2.91 -16.45 6.94
N VAL A 170 2.31 -17.58 7.32
CA VAL A 170 1.76 -18.58 6.39
C VAL A 170 0.71 -17.95 5.48
N GLU A 171 0.08 -16.85 5.90
CA GLU A 171 -0.84 -16.06 5.07
C GLU A 171 -0.09 -15.50 3.85
N ARG A 172 1.13 -14.97 4.00
CA ARG A 172 1.96 -14.45 2.89
C ARG A 172 2.36 -15.50 1.84
N LEU A 173 2.31 -16.79 2.19
CA LEU A 173 2.53 -17.93 1.28
C LEU A 173 1.24 -18.40 0.58
N LEU A 174 0.08 -18.06 1.13
CA LEU A 174 -1.25 -18.39 0.62
C LEU A 174 -1.97 -17.18 0.01
N SER A 175 -1.41 -15.98 0.18
CA SER A 175 -1.92 -14.73 -0.36
C SER A 175 -1.85 -14.70 -1.89
N PRO A 176 -2.80 -14.03 -2.54
CA PRO A 176 -2.76 -13.78 -3.99
C PRO A 176 -1.43 -13.12 -4.39
N PRO A 177 -1.04 -13.23 -5.68
CA PRO A 177 0.19 -12.61 -6.17
C PRO A 177 0.27 -11.14 -5.72
N ILE A 178 1.37 -10.81 -5.07
CA ILE A 178 1.59 -9.52 -4.42
C ILE A 178 2.38 -8.54 -5.30
N GLY A 179 2.60 -8.87 -6.56
CA GLY A 179 3.47 -8.09 -7.43
C GLY A 179 3.17 -8.29 -8.92
N PRO A 180 3.82 -7.49 -9.78
CA PRO A 180 3.72 -7.69 -11.22
C PRO A 180 4.23 -9.08 -11.60
N ARG A 181 3.62 -9.69 -12.63
CA ARG A 181 3.94 -11.07 -13.04
C ARG A 181 4.34 -11.11 -14.50
N ARG A 182 5.50 -11.72 -14.79
CA ARG A 182 5.93 -12.00 -16.16
C ARG A 182 4.88 -12.79 -16.92
N LEU A 183 4.79 -12.52 -18.22
CA LEU A 183 3.97 -13.27 -19.13
C LEU A 183 4.39 -14.76 -19.12
N PRO A 184 3.47 -15.71 -18.90
CA PRO A 184 3.78 -17.12 -18.98
C PRO A 184 4.36 -17.49 -20.36
N GLY A 185 5.46 -18.24 -20.38
CA GLY A 185 6.12 -18.68 -21.62
C GLY A 185 7.13 -17.70 -22.22
N ALA A 186 7.24 -16.48 -21.67
CA ALA A 186 8.28 -15.54 -22.08
C ALA A 186 9.67 -15.99 -21.57
N ILE A 187 10.66 -15.96 -22.45
CA ILE A 187 12.06 -16.37 -22.20
C ILE A 187 12.93 -15.13 -22.22
N ALA A 188 13.61 -14.85 -21.11
CA ALA A 188 14.63 -13.81 -21.05
C ALA A 188 16.01 -14.41 -21.33
N THR A 189 16.75 -13.80 -22.25
CA THR A 189 18.12 -14.18 -22.61
C THR A 189 19.02 -12.97 -22.43
N GLU A 190 20.10 -13.14 -21.67
CA GLU A 190 21.16 -12.14 -21.59
C GLU A 190 22.02 -12.22 -22.85
N THR A 191 22.23 -11.07 -23.49
CA THR A 191 23.07 -10.93 -24.68
C THR A 191 24.17 -9.90 -24.40
N ALA A 192 25.18 -9.82 -25.28
CA ALA A 192 26.20 -8.77 -25.19
C ALA A 192 25.61 -7.34 -25.22
N ASP A 193 24.37 -7.24 -25.69
CA ASP A 193 23.59 -6.04 -25.91
C ASP A 193 22.57 -5.78 -24.77
N GLY A 194 22.52 -6.62 -23.74
CA GLY A 194 21.54 -6.54 -22.65
C GLY A 194 20.49 -7.66 -22.70
N VAL A 195 19.41 -7.50 -21.94
CA VAL A 195 18.38 -8.54 -21.80
C VAL A 195 17.38 -8.48 -22.96
N VAL A 196 17.18 -9.60 -23.63
CA VAL A 196 16.15 -9.78 -24.67
C VAL A 196 15.09 -10.72 -24.13
N VAL A 197 13.83 -10.30 -24.18
CA VAL A 197 12.67 -11.12 -23.81
C VAL A 197 11.93 -11.53 -25.08
N GLU A 198 11.77 -12.83 -25.28
CA GLU A 198 11.02 -13.42 -26.38
C GLU A 198 9.78 -14.14 -25.84
N ALA A 199 8.61 -13.91 -26.44
CA ALA A 199 7.40 -14.70 -26.20
C ALA A 199 7.02 -15.39 -27.52
N PRO A 200 7.56 -16.60 -27.80
CA PRO A 200 7.45 -17.26 -29.10
C PRO A 200 6.01 -17.54 -29.51
N ASP A 201 5.14 -17.86 -28.55
CA ASP A 201 3.71 -18.11 -28.73
C ASP A 201 2.95 -16.87 -29.23
N ARG A 202 3.50 -15.68 -29.02
CA ARG A 202 2.93 -14.39 -29.44
C ARG A 202 3.71 -13.70 -30.54
N GLY A 203 4.83 -14.28 -30.98
CA GLY A 203 5.74 -13.65 -31.95
C GLY A 203 6.34 -12.34 -31.45
N LEU A 204 6.50 -12.16 -30.13
CA LEU A 204 7.05 -10.94 -29.54
C LEU A 204 8.54 -11.12 -29.23
N ARG A 205 9.33 -10.08 -29.51
CA ARG A 205 10.74 -9.98 -29.14
C ARG A 205 11.06 -8.55 -28.78
N HIS A 206 11.51 -8.33 -27.55
CA HIS A 206 11.80 -7.02 -27.01
C HIS A 206 13.18 -7.01 -26.37
N ARG A 207 13.98 -5.98 -26.69
CA ARG A 207 15.21 -5.67 -25.96
C ARG A 207 14.85 -4.73 -24.83
N LEU A 208 15.21 -5.10 -23.60
CA LEU A 208 14.96 -4.30 -22.41
C LEU A 208 16.17 -3.41 -22.13
N ASP A 209 15.92 -2.18 -21.71
CA ASP A 209 16.94 -1.35 -21.07
C ASP A 209 17.29 -1.93 -19.67
N PRO A 210 18.40 -1.50 -19.04
CA PRO A 210 18.83 -2.06 -17.75
C PRO A 210 17.79 -1.95 -16.63
N LEU A 211 17.01 -0.88 -16.57
CA LEU A 211 15.98 -0.67 -15.56
C LEU A 211 14.81 -1.64 -15.80
N SER A 212 14.29 -1.68 -17.03
CA SER A 212 13.23 -2.62 -17.42
C SER A 212 13.65 -4.08 -17.24
N ALA A 213 14.93 -4.40 -17.46
CA ALA A 213 15.47 -5.74 -17.22
C ALA A 213 15.43 -6.13 -15.74
N ILE A 214 15.80 -5.22 -14.83
CA ILE A 214 15.72 -5.44 -13.37
C ILE A 214 14.26 -5.62 -12.95
N VAL A 215 13.36 -4.70 -13.35
CA VAL A 215 11.93 -4.79 -13.01
C VAL A 215 11.33 -6.09 -13.54
N TYR A 216 11.61 -6.44 -14.80
CA TYR A 216 11.17 -7.71 -15.38
C TYR A 216 11.72 -8.91 -14.59
N SER A 217 12.99 -8.87 -14.17
CA SER A 217 13.63 -9.93 -13.38
C SER A 217 13.04 -10.07 -11.97
N LEU A 218 12.38 -9.04 -11.43
CA LEU A 218 11.72 -9.10 -10.13
C LEU A 218 10.20 -9.31 -10.23
N ALA A 219 9.62 -9.20 -11.43
CA ALA A 219 8.19 -9.41 -11.68
C ALA A 219 7.78 -10.91 -11.64
N ASP A 220 8.06 -11.61 -10.56
CA ASP A 220 7.75 -13.03 -10.37
C ASP A 220 6.34 -13.29 -9.80
N GLY A 221 5.55 -12.23 -9.60
CA GLY A 221 4.24 -12.28 -8.94
C GLY A 221 4.32 -12.47 -7.43
N ARG A 222 5.51 -12.46 -6.83
CA ARG A 222 5.76 -12.63 -5.39
C ARG A 222 6.53 -11.48 -4.78
N THR A 223 7.28 -10.72 -5.58
CA THR A 223 8.01 -9.54 -5.13
C THR A 223 7.08 -8.33 -5.22
N SER A 224 6.80 -7.68 -4.09
CA SER A 224 5.89 -6.53 -4.07
C SER A 224 6.47 -5.35 -4.86
N ALA A 225 5.61 -4.47 -5.38
CA ALA A 225 6.08 -3.22 -5.99
C ALA A 225 7.00 -2.42 -5.05
N GLY A 226 6.69 -2.40 -3.74
CA GLY A 226 7.53 -1.75 -2.73
C GLY A 226 8.93 -2.36 -2.67
N ASP A 227 9.02 -3.69 -2.60
CA ASP A 227 10.31 -4.40 -2.56
C ASP A 227 11.12 -4.16 -3.85
N ILE A 228 10.45 -4.12 -5.01
CA ILE A 228 11.11 -3.80 -6.29
C ILE A 228 11.66 -2.37 -6.25
N VAL A 229 10.89 -1.40 -5.76
CA VAL A 229 11.31 -0.01 -5.63
C VAL A 229 12.52 0.12 -4.70
N ASP A 230 12.54 -0.58 -3.58
CA ASP A 230 13.68 -0.57 -2.65
C ASP A 230 14.94 -1.17 -3.29
N VAL A 231 14.80 -2.26 -4.06
CA VAL A 231 15.93 -2.83 -4.82
C VAL A 231 16.45 -1.83 -5.86
N LEU A 232 15.56 -1.11 -6.56
CA LEU A 232 15.96 -0.08 -7.52
C LEU A 232 16.65 1.11 -6.84
N ALA A 233 16.12 1.57 -5.71
CA ALA A 233 16.72 2.66 -4.92
C ALA A 233 18.14 2.30 -4.50
N GLY A 234 18.34 1.09 -3.98
CA GLY A 234 19.66 0.57 -3.60
C GLY A 234 20.61 0.37 -4.80
N ALA A 235 20.13 -0.28 -5.86
CA ALA A 235 20.95 -0.62 -7.03
C ALA A 235 21.47 0.63 -7.78
N PHE A 236 20.66 1.69 -7.84
CA PHE A 236 21.00 2.93 -8.54
C PHE A 236 21.45 4.07 -7.63
N SER A 237 21.47 3.87 -6.30
CA SER A 237 21.77 4.91 -5.32
C SER A 237 20.91 6.17 -5.51
N ILE A 238 19.60 5.97 -5.70
CA ILE A 238 18.59 7.03 -5.89
C ILE A 238 17.58 7.02 -4.73
N THR A 239 16.84 8.11 -4.57
CA THR A 239 15.77 8.17 -3.55
C THR A 239 14.61 7.24 -3.92
N THR A 240 13.84 6.82 -2.91
CA THR A 240 12.65 5.97 -3.08
C THR A 240 11.64 6.58 -4.07
N ASP A 241 11.44 7.90 -4.05
CA ASP A 241 10.52 8.56 -4.99
C ASP A 241 10.99 8.49 -6.44
N VAL A 242 12.29 8.66 -6.67
CA VAL A 242 12.89 8.52 -8.02
C VAL A 242 12.79 7.06 -8.47
N ALA A 243 13.06 6.11 -7.56
CA ALA A 243 12.94 4.68 -7.84
C ALA A 243 11.49 4.27 -8.14
N LEU A 244 10.52 4.82 -7.42
CA LEU A 244 9.10 4.59 -7.65
C LEU A 244 8.66 5.07 -9.03
N ARG A 245 9.03 6.30 -9.44
CA ARG A 245 8.73 6.82 -10.80
C ARG A 245 9.32 5.91 -11.87
N ARG A 246 10.59 5.55 -11.72
CA ARG A 246 11.31 4.68 -12.67
C ARG A 246 10.73 3.28 -12.73
N PHE A 247 10.35 2.71 -11.60
CA PHE A 247 9.64 1.43 -11.53
C PHE A 247 8.36 1.47 -12.37
N HIS A 248 7.53 2.50 -12.17
CA HIS A 248 6.25 2.61 -12.87
C HIS A 248 6.41 2.84 -14.38
N LEU A 249 7.40 3.64 -14.80
CA LEU A 249 7.76 3.81 -16.21
C LEU A 249 8.18 2.48 -16.85
N ALA A 250 9.09 1.76 -16.20
CA ALA A 250 9.52 0.44 -16.67
C ALA A 250 8.37 -0.56 -16.70
N LEU A 251 7.52 -0.58 -15.66
CA LEU A 251 6.35 -1.44 -15.60
C LEU A 251 5.36 -1.12 -16.73
N ASP A 252 5.14 0.16 -17.04
CA ASP A 252 4.29 0.60 -18.13
C ASP A 252 4.83 0.20 -19.50
N GLN A 253 6.14 0.30 -19.71
CA GLN A 253 6.80 -0.16 -20.93
C GLN A 253 6.66 -1.68 -21.08
N LEU A 254 6.90 -2.44 -20.02
CA LEU A 254 6.76 -3.90 -19.99
C LEU A 254 5.30 -4.34 -20.22
N ALA A 255 4.34 -3.65 -19.61
CA ALA A 255 2.90 -3.93 -19.78
C ALA A 255 2.45 -3.60 -21.20
N THR A 256 2.89 -2.47 -21.77
CA THR A 256 2.63 -2.08 -23.17
C THR A 256 3.22 -3.10 -24.15
N ALA A 257 4.43 -3.60 -23.87
CA ALA A 257 5.07 -4.68 -24.60
C ALA A 257 4.44 -6.06 -24.33
N ARG A 258 3.43 -6.15 -23.46
CA ARG A 258 2.73 -7.38 -23.05
C ARG A 258 3.66 -8.43 -22.45
N LEU A 259 4.71 -8.00 -21.76
CA LEU A 259 5.72 -8.86 -21.15
C LEU A 259 5.42 -9.15 -19.67
N VAL A 260 4.60 -8.33 -19.04
CA VAL A 260 4.12 -8.53 -17.66
C VAL A 260 2.62 -8.28 -17.61
N THR A 261 1.94 -8.88 -16.64
CA THR A 261 0.60 -8.49 -16.21
C THR A 261 0.73 -7.50 -15.06
N ASP A 262 -0.18 -6.52 -15.01
CA ASP A 262 -0.23 -5.51 -13.95
C ASP A 262 -0.26 -6.14 -12.55
N ASP A 263 0.26 -5.38 -11.58
CA ASP A 263 0.39 -5.77 -10.18
C ASP A 263 -0.99 -5.85 -9.49
N PRO A 264 -1.40 -7.02 -8.94
CA PRO A 264 -2.64 -7.15 -8.19
C PRO A 264 -2.65 -6.41 -6.84
N GLU A 265 -1.49 -6.21 -6.22
CA GLU A 265 -1.37 -5.72 -4.83
C GLU A 265 -1.54 -4.21 -4.72
N LEU A 266 -1.30 -3.50 -5.81
CA LEU A 266 -1.58 -2.07 -5.85
C LEU A 266 -3.10 -1.78 -5.87
N GLU A 267 -3.97 -2.79 -6.05
CA GLU A 267 -5.40 -2.60 -6.35
C GLU A 267 -5.62 -1.56 -7.47
N LEU A 268 -4.62 -1.34 -8.32
CA LEU A 268 -4.67 -0.32 -9.35
C LEU A 268 -5.25 -0.92 -10.61
N THR A 269 -6.34 -0.32 -11.08
CA THR A 269 -6.87 -0.60 -12.42
C THR A 269 -6.25 0.40 -13.39
N THR A 270 -5.70 -0.09 -14.50
CA THR A 270 -5.30 0.79 -15.61
C THR A 270 -6.53 1.08 -16.46
N LEU A 271 -6.96 2.35 -16.49
CA LEU A 271 -8.04 2.84 -17.34
C LEU A 271 -7.46 3.73 -18.45
N SER A 272 -8.13 3.77 -19.60
CA SER A 272 -7.73 4.62 -20.73
C SER A 272 -8.83 5.63 -21.04
N PHE A 273 -8.47 6.91 -21.03
CA PHE A 273 -9.35 8.03 -21.33
C PHE A 273 -8.71 8.88 -22.44
N SER A 274 -9.37 9.00 -23.60
CA SER A 274 -8.85 9.76 -24.74
C SER A 274 -7.42 9.38 -25.17
N GLY A 275 -7.05 8.10 -25.01
CA GLY A 275 -5.71 7.59 -25.32
C GLY A 275 -4.68 7.71 -24.19
N ARG A 276 -4.97 8.46 -23.13
CA ARG A 276 -4.17 8.57 -21.91
C ARG A 276 -4.47 7.40 -20.98
N ARG A 277 -3.44 6.78 -20.40
CA ARG A 277 -3.61 5.73 -19.38
C ARG A 277 -3.48 6.33 -17.98
N PHE A 278 -4.41 5.97 -17.10
CA PHE A 278 -4.36 6.30 -15.68
C PHE A 278 -4.41 5.02 -14.86
N ARG A 279 -3.54 4.92 -13.87
CA ARG A 279 -3.69 3.98 -12.77
C ARG A 279 -4.62 4.61 -11.74
N VAL A 280 -5.64 3.85 -11.32
CA VAL A 280 -6.67 4.30 -10.36
C VAL A 280 -6.86 3.26 -9.27
N ARG A 281 -7.06 3.69 -8.02
CA ARG A 281 -7.28 2.78 -6.88
C ARG A 281 -8.68 2.15 -6.97
N HIS A 282 -8.75 0.84 -6.75
CA HIS A 282 -10.01 0.11 -6.70
C HIS A 282 -10.90 0.64 -5.56
N ALA A 283 -12.23 0.57 -5.74
CA ALA A 283 -13.21 1.07 -4.78
C ALA A 283 -13.04 2.54 -4.34
N THR A 284 -12.36 3.36 -5.14
CA THR A 284 -12.28 4.81 -4.97
C THR A 284 -12.99 5.55 -6.10
N ILE A 285 -13.11 6.87 -5.97
CA ILE A 285 -13.62 7.74 -7.03
C ILE A 285 -12.57 8.14 -8.08
N ASP A 286 -11.32 7.66 -7.98
CA ASP A 286 -10.23 8.01 -8.89
C ASP A 286 -10.60 7.90 -10.37
N HIS A 287 -11.30 6.84 -10.74
CA HIS A 287 -11.75 6.62 -12.12
C HIS A 287 -12.73 7.68 -12.61
N PHE A 288 -13.64 8.12 -11.73
CA PHE A 288 -14.64 9.13 -12.01
C PHE A 288 -13.95 10.49 -12.17
N VAL A 289 -13.09 10.87 -11.21
CA VAL A 289 -12.33 12.12 -11.25
C VAL A 289 -11.43 12.17 -12.48
N ALA A 290 -10.66 11.12 -12.76
CA ALA A 290 -9.82 11.07 -13.96
C ALA A 290 -10.64 11.22 -15.25
N HIS A 291 -11.80 10.58 -15.34
CA HIS A 291 -12.66 10.69 -16.51
C HIS A 291 -13.22 12.10 -16.69
N HIS A 292 -13.80 12.69 -15.64
CA HIS A 292 -14.45 14.00 -15.68
C HIS A 292 -13.44 15.13 -15.95
N VAL A 293 -12.32 15.13 -15.25
CA VAL A 293 -11.29 16.15 -15.40
C VAL A 293 -10.59 16.04 -16.75
N HIS A 294 -10.14 14.85 -17.16
CA HIS A 294 -9.34 14.70 -18.37
C HIS A 294 -10.19 14.64 -19.64
N SER A 295 -11.24 13.83 -19.67
CA SER A 295 -12.06 13.60 -20.88
C SER A 295 -13.39 14.34 -20.87
N GLY A 296 -13.97 14.58 -19.68
CA GLY A 296 -15.18 15.39 -19.53
C GLY A 296 -14.92 16.90 -19.68
N SER A 297 -13.66 17.32 -19.63
CA SER A 297 -13.26 18.72 -19.68
C SER A 297 -14.01 19.56 -18.63
N GLU A 298 -14.10 19.04 -17.41
CA GLU A 298 -14.77 19.66 -16.25
C GLU A 298 -14.38 21.14 -16.07
N TYR A 299 -13.08 21.45 -16.17
CA TYR A 299 -12.57 22.81 -16.05
C TYR A 299 -12.54 23.60 -17.37
N GLY A 300 -13.13 23.08 -18.44
CA GLY A 300 -13.22 23.73 -19.75
C GLY A 300 -11.86 24.07 -20.38
N ILE A 301 -10.90 23.14 -20.27
CA ILE A 301 -9.57 23.24 -20.89
C ILE A 301 -9.72 23.01 -22.40
N PRO A 302 -9.27 23.95 -23.26
CA PRO A 302 -9.39 23.79 -24.71
C PRO A 302 -8.62 22.58 -25.20
N GLU A 303 -9.04 22.00 -26.33
CA GLU A 303 -8.32 20.87 -26.95
C GLU A 303 -6.86 21.19 -27.29
N ARG A 304 -6.58 22.46 -27.56
CA ARG A 304 -5.24 22.96 -27.85
C ARG A 304 -5.02 24.30 -27.17
N LEU A 305 -4.00 24.36 -26.32
CA LEU A 305 -3.53 25.58 -25.67
C LEU A 305 -2.63 26.38 -26.62
N THR A 306 -2.47 27.65 -26.28
CA THR A 306 -1.52 28.52 -26.97
C THR A 306 -0.09 28.04 -26.66
N PRO A 307 0.84 27.99 -27.64
CA PRO A 307 2.22 27.66 -27.37
C PRO A 307 2.83 28.58 -26.29
N GLY A 308 3.65 28.04 -25.39
CA GLY A 308 4.17 28.79 -24.25
C GLY A 308 3.24 28.82 -23.03
N THR A 309 2.02 28.27 -23.11
CA THR A 309 1.15 28.17 -21.93
C THR A 309 1.77 27.29 -20.86
N VAL A 310 1.73 27.76 -19.62
CA VAL A 310 2.10 26.99 -18.43
C VAL A 310 0.95 26.98 -17.43
N ALA A 311 0.99 26.04 -16.49
CA ALA A 311 -0.10 25.86 -15.53
C ALA A 311 0.38 25.68 -14.09
N ILE A 312 -0.49 26.08 -13.15
CA ILE A 312 -0.43 25.74 -11.73
C ILE A 312 -1.65 24.88 -11.43
N ASP A 313 -1.42 23.66 -10.93
CA ASP A 313 -2.46 22.67 -10.59
C ASP A 313 -2.52 22.48 -9.08
N ILE A 314 -3.44 23.15 -8.40
CA ILE A 314 -3.62 23.05 -6.96
C ILE A 314 -4.68 22.00 -6.63
N GLY A 315 -4.28 21.00 -5.84
CA GLY A 315 -5.06 19.78 -5.62
C GLY A 315 -5.00 18.88 -6.84
N ALA A 316 -3.78 18.50 -7.22
CA ALA A 316 -3.53 17.69 -8.41
C ALA A 316 -4.19 16.30 -8.33
N HIS A 317 -4.56 15.84 -7.13
CA HIS A 317 -5.20 14.56 -6.88
C HIS A 317 -4.35 13.41 -7.45
N ILE A 318 -4.86 12.62 -8.40
CA ILE A 318 -4.09 11.59 -9.10
C ILE A 318 -3.44 12.08 -10.42
N GLY A 319 -3.38 13.39 -10.64
CA GLY A 319 -2.69 14.04 -11.75
C GLY A 319 -3.51 14.24 -13.03
N SER A 320 -4.83 14.10 -12.99
CA SER A 320 -5.69 14.14 -14.18
C SER A 320 -5.73 15.52 -14.86
N PHE A 321 -5.77 16.61 -14.08
CA PHE A 321 -5.73 17.97 -14.61
C PHE A 321 -4.36 18.27 -15.26
N SER A 322 -3.27 18.02 -14.53
CA SER A 322 -1.91 18.14 -15.05
C SER A 322 -1.72 17.38 -16.37
N ALA A 323 -2.15 16.12 -16.43
CA ALA A 323 -2.08 15.33 -17.67
C ALA A 323 -2.90 15.97 -18.81
N ARG A 324 -4.09 16.50 -18.50
CA ARG A 324 -4.94 17.18 -19.50
C ARG A 324 -4.29 18.46 -20.02
N MET A 325 -3.61 19.23 -19.17
CA MET A 325 -2.87 20.42 -19.60
C MET A 325 -1.71 20.05 -20.55
N ILE A 326 -0.91 19.04 -20.22
CA ILE A 326 0.17 18.55 -21.07
C ILE A 326 -0.36 18.02 -22.41
N ASP A 327 -1.40 17.18 -22.39
CA ASP A 327 -2.00 16.63 -23.61
C ASP A 327 -2.63 17.73 -24.50
N SER A 328 -3.02 18.87 -23.91
CA SER A 328 -3.52 20.05 -24.63
C SER A 328 -2.40 20.98 -25.13
N GLY A 329 -1.14 20.69 -24.82
CA GLY A 329 0.03 21.42 -25.30
C GLY A 329 0.56 22.50 -24.35
N ALA A 330 0.34 22.38 -23.04
CA ALA A 330 1.07 23.19 -22.06
C ALA A 330 2.55 22.81 -22.07
N ASP A 331 3.44 23.81 -21.97
CA ASP A 331 4.89 23.62 -21.97
C ASP A 331 5.38 23.12 -20.60
N HIS A 332 4.69 23.51 -19.52
CA HIS A 332 5.05 23.12 -18.16
C HIS A 332 3.84 23.20 -17.21
N VAL A 333 3.80 22.33 -16.21
CA VAL A 333 2.80 22.32 -15.13
C VAL A 333 3.48 22.20 -13.77
N LEU A 334 3.21 23.15 -12.87
CA LEU A 334 3.56 23.11 -11.46
C LEU A 334 2.37 22.57 -10.66
N ALA A 335 2.46 21.37 -10.12
CA ALA A 335 1.36 20.65 -9.49
C ALA A 335 1.59 20.45 -7.97
N LEU A 336 0.56 20.68 -7.17
CA LEU A 336 0.58 20.50 -5.72
C LEU A 336 -0.49 19.49 -5.29
N GLU A 337 -0.08 18.46 -4.55
CA GLU A 337 -0.98 17.51 -3.91
C GLU A 337 -0.52 17.24 -2.48
N PRO A 338 -1.27 17.66 -1.45
CA PRO A 338 -0.83 17.50 -0.07
C PRO A 338 -0.97 16.07 0.44
N GLN A 339 -1.96 15.30 -0.01
CA GLN A 339 -2.21 13.97 0.53
C GLN A 339 -1.23 12.94 -0.06
N PRO A 340 -0.48 12.19 0.78
CA PRO A 340 0.60 11.32 0.31
C PRO A 340 0.18 10.26 -0.70
N ASP A 341 -1.00 9.64 -0.55
CA ASP A 341 -1.45 8.58 -1.46
C ASP A 341 -1.86 9.16 -2.82
N ASN A 342 -2.55 10.30 -2.84
CA ASN A 342 -2.85 11.04 -4.05
C ASN A 342 -1.56 11.50 -4.74
N TYR A 343 -0.63 12.11 -3.99
CA TYR A 343 0.67 12.53 -4.51
C TYR A 343 1.43 11.35 -5.12
N ARG A 344 1.40 10.19 -4.46
CA ARG A 344 1.94 8.93 -4.99
C ARG A 344 1.26 8.53 -6.29
N MET A 345 -0.07 8.59 -6.36
CA MET A 345 -0.82 8.29 -7.58
C MET A 345 -0.54 9.26 -8.73
N ALA A 346 -0.46 10.57 -8.46
CA ALA A 346 -0.04 11.57 -9.44
C ALA A 346 1.40 11.31 -9.92
N THR A 347 2.31 10.97 -9.01
CA THR A 347 3.69 10.59 -9.33
C THR A 347 3.74 9.41 -10.30
N ILE A 348 2.83 8.45 -10.15
CA ILE A 348 2.69 7.28 -11.02
C ILE A 348 2.12 7.67 -12.39
N ASN A 349 1.05 8.44 -12.42
CA ASN A 349 0.32 8.80 -13.64
C ASN A 349 1.03 9.85 -14.51
N LEU A 350 1.92 10.64 -13.89
CA LEU A 350 2.70 11.70 -14.53
C LEU A 350 4.19 11.36 -14.63
N ALA A 351 4.57 10.09 -14.41
CA ALA A 351 5.98 9.70 -14.29
C ALA A 351 6.82 10.10 -15.52
N ALA A 352 6.25 9.99 -16.73
CA ALA A 352 6.93 10.34 -17.97
C ALA A 352 7.14 11.86 -18.10
N GLU A 353 6.12 12.66 -17.76
CA GLU A 353 6.16 14.11 -17.81
C GLU A 353 7.09 14.69 -16.75
N ILE A 354 7.11 14.10 -15.56
CA ILE A 354 8.06 14.46 -14.49
C ILE A 354 9.50 14.16 -14.95
N GLU A 355 9.75 13.00 -15.55
CA GLU A 355 11.10 12.67 -16.05
C GLU A 355 11.55 13.60 -17.19
N GLN A 356 10.61 14.08 -18.01
CA GLN A 356 10.88 15.04 -19.08
C GLN A 356 10.98 16.49 -18.59
N GLY A 357 10.69 16.76 -17.31
CA GLY A 357 10.64 18.12 -16.76
C GLY A 357 9.43 18.94 -17.20
N LEU A 358 8.40 18.29 -17.76
CA LEU A 358 7.14 18.94 -18.16
C LEU A 358 6.21 19.16 -16.96
N VAL A 359 6.36 18.35 -15.91
CA VAL A 359 5.59 18.50 -14.67
C VAL A 359 6.55 18.59 -13.47
N ASP A 360 6.39 19.61 -12.65
CA ASP A 360 6.96 19.70 -11.30
C ASP A 360 5.87 19.41 -10.27
N LEU A 361 5.86 18.19 -9.74
CA LEU A 361 4.88 17.73 -8.77
C LEU A 361 5.45 17.81 -7.34
N ARG A 362 4.74 18.48 -6.44
CA ARG A 362 5.17 18.73 -5.06
C ARG A 362 4.13 18.26 -4.04
N GLN A 363 4.62 17.67 -2.96
CA GLN A 363 3.77 17.31 -1.83
C GLN A 363 3.65 18.48 -0.86
N ALA A 364 2.73 19.40 -1.15
CA ALA A 364 2.48 20.58 -0.34
C ALA A 364 1.01 20.99 -0.40
N ALA A 365 0.53 21.67 0.64
CA ALA A 365 -0.79 22.30 0.65
C ALA A 365 -0.68 23.75 0.18
N ILE A 366 -1.70 24.26 -0.52
CA ILE A 366 -1.84 25.71 -0.66
C ILE A 366 -2.42 26.28 0.64
N TRP A 367 -1.93 27.43 1.09
CA TRP A 367 -2.56 28.16 2.19
C TRP A 367 -2.26 29.66 2.14
N SER A 368 -2.75 30.42 3.11
CA SER A 368 -2.36 31.83 3.29
C SER A 368 -0.89 31.95 3.68
N PRO A 369 -0.20 33.04 3.29
CA PRO A 369 1.13 33.37 3.78
C PRO A 369 1.22 33.41 5.32
N PRO A 370 2.42 33.16 5.89
CA PRO A 370 3.64 32.77 5.19
C PRO A 370 3.66 31.28 4.80
N SER A 371 4.45 30.95 3.76
CA SER A 371 4.77 29.55 3.40
C SER A 371 5.49 28.84 4.55
N GLY A 372 5.44 27.50 4.53
CA GLY A 372 6.04 26.63 5.54
C GLY A 372 5.17 26.42 6.78
N GLN A 373 3.94 26.95 6.81
CA GLN A 373 3.00 26.66 7.88
C GLN A 373 2.58 25.17 7.80
N PRO A 374 2.62 24.42 8.91
CA PRO A 374 2.15 23.05 8.91
C PRO A 374 0.62 22.99 8.76
N ILE A 375 0.17 22.23 7.77
CA ILE A 375 -1.24 21.96 7.47
C ILE A 375 -1.51 20.49 7.77
N ALA A 376 -2.49 20.22 8.62
CA ALA A 376 -3.01 18.87 8.82
C ALA A 376 -4.05 18.59 7.72
N ILE A 377 -3.92 17.43 7.08
CA ILE A 377 -4.84 16.93 6.06
C ILE A 377 -5.58 15.75 6.65
N GLY A 378 -6.90 15.86 6.75
CA GLY A 378 -7.78 14.78 7.21
C GLY A 378 -7.72 13.53 6.32
N ALA A 379 -8.20 12.41 6.83
CA ALA A 379 -8.40 11.21 6.01
C ALA A 379 -9.57 11.41 5.02
N ALA A 380 -9.48 10.77 3.86
CA ALA A 380 -10.54 10.74 2.85
C ALA A 380 -11.88 10.29 3.45
N PRO A 381 -12.99 11.03 3.24
CA PRO A 381 -14.29 10.61 3.71
C PRO A 381 -14.72 9.33 2.99
N THR A 382 -15.34 8.42 3.74
CA THR A 382 -15.95 7.20 3.20
C THR A 382 -17.45 7.42 3.09
N TYR A 383 -17.98 7.38 1.86
CA TYR A 383 -19.42 7.40 1.66
C TYR A 383 -19.96 5.98 1.77
N ALA A 384 -20.59 5.68 2.90
CA ALA A 384 -21.39 4.47 3.04
C ALA A 384 -22.84 4.78 2.66
N GLU A 385 -23.17 4.73 1.37
CA GLU A 385 -24.58 4.70 0.96
C GLU A 385 -25.18 3.32 1.27
N PRO A 386 -26.36 3.23 1.92
CA PRO A 386 -27.02 1.96 2.17
C PRO A 386 -27.26 1.18 0.87
N GLY A 387 -26.58 0.04 0.70
CA GLY A 387 -26.76 -0.85 -0.45
C GLY A 387 -25.83 -0.61 -1.64
N ARG A 388 -24.91 0.37 -1.59
CA ARG A 388 -23.80 0.49 -2.55
C ARG A 388 -22.47 0.10 -1.89
N ARG A 389 -21.50 -0.32 -2.70
CA ARG A 389 -20.12 -0.50 -2.22
C ARG A 389 -19.62 0.85 -1.70
N VAL A 390 -18.97 0.84 -0.54
CA VAL A 390 -18.34 2.04 0.02
C VAL A 390 -17.29 2.51 -0.98
N HIS A 391 -17.50 3.69 -1.56
CA HIS A 391 -16.49 4.37 -2.36
C HIS A 391 -15.77 5.37 -1.48
N VAL A 392 -14.44 5.28 -1.45
CA VAL A 392 -13.61 6.27 -0.76
C VAL A 392 -13.53 7.51 -1.65
N ASN A 393 -13.95 8.67 -1.11
CA ASN A 393 -13.74 9.94 -1.77
C ASN A 393 -12.34 10.44 -1.46
N THR A 394 -11.44 10.11 -2.35
CA THR A 394 -10.02 10.46 -2.30
C THR A 394 -9.74 11.92 -2.68
N GLY A 395 -10.75 12.71 -3.06
CA GLY A 395 -10.63 14.17 -3.27
C GLY A 395 -10.94 14.95 -1.99
N GLY A 396 -12.02 14.56 -1.29
CA GLY A 396 -12.69 15.23 -0.17
C GLY A 396 -11.93 15.43 1.15
N HIS A 397 -10.64 15.68 1.14
CA HIS A 397 -9.84 15.86 2.36
C HIS A 397 -10.12 17.21 3.02
N SER A 398 -10.15 17.31 4.34
CA SER A 398 -10.34 18.60 5.02
C SER A 398 -8.99 19.15 5.52
N PRO A 399 -8.34 20.10 4.82
CA PRO A 399 -7.13 20.75 5.30
C PRO A 399 -7.45 21.70 6.46
N ARG A 400 -6.55 21.76 7.44
CA ARG A 400 -6.61 22.77 8.51
C ARG A 400 -5.22 23.22 8.94
N PRO A 401 -5.02 24.51 9.23
CA PRO A 401 -3.75 24.99 9.76
C PRO A 401 -3.54 24.45 11.18
N ILE A 402 -2.30 24.08 11.49
CA ILE A 402 -1.88 23.80 12.87
C ILE A 402 -1.44 25.13 13.49
N ILE A 403 -2.25 25.66 14.41
CA ILE A 403 -2.07 27.01 14.98
C ILE A 403 -1.27 26.98 16.30
N ALA A 404 -1.22 25.82 16.97
CA ALA A 404 -0.48 25.65 18.21
C ALA A 404 0.07 24.22 18.34
N ASP A 405 1.25 24.08 18.95
CA ASP A 405 1.92 22.80 19.22
C ASP A 405 1.07 21.81 20.06
N THR A 406 0.01 22.30 20.70
CA THR A 406 -0.89 21.50 21.53
C THR A 406 -2.07 20.89 20.77
N GLN A 407 -2.25 21.20 19.48
CA GLN A 407 -3.30 20.59 18.69
C GLN A 407 -2.95 19.14 18.42
N GLN A 408 -3.71 18.23 19.03
CA GLN A 408 -3.59 16.81 18.78
C GLN A 408 -4.06 16.50 17.36
N LEU A 409 -3.23 15.77 16.61
CA LEU A 409 -3.64 15.22 15.32
C LEU A 409 -4.71 14.15 15.54
N ALA A 410 -5.75 14.18 14.71
CA ALA A 410 -6.70 13.09 14.63
C ALA A 410 -6.01 11.85 14.02
N ALA A 411 -6.53 10.67 14.34
CA ALA A 411 -6.00 9.43 13.77
C ALA A 411 -6.12 9.46 12.24
N GLY A 412 -4.99 9.24 11.56
CA GLY A 412 -4.93 9.26 10.09
C GLY A 412 -4.70 10.64 9.47
N GLU A 413 -4.61 11.72 10.25
CA GLU A 413 -4.17 13.01 9.72
C GLU A 413 -2.68 12.95 9.35
N VAL A 414 -2.35 13.59 8.25
CA VAL A 414 -0.97 13.78 7.78
C VAL A 414 -0.63 15.27 7.81
N VAL A 415 0.62 15.60 8.14
CA VAL A 415 1.07 16.99 8.21
C VAL A 415 1.99 17.28 7.04
N VAL A 416 1.68 18.34 6.30
CA VAL A 416 2.50 18.83 5.19
C VAL A 416 2.79 20.31 5.34
N ALA A 417 3.84 20.79 4.70
CA ALA A 417 4.13 22.22 4.64
C ALA A 417 3.16 22.92 3.67
N SER A 418 2.76 24.14 4.01
CA SER A 418 2.05 25.03 3.09
C SER A 418 3.00 25.76 2.16
N VAL A 419 2.48 26.16 1.00
CA VAL A 419 3.08 27.16 0.11
C VAL A 419 2.02 28.23 -0.17
N SER A 420 2.46 29.48 -0.33
CA SER A 420 1.58 30.59 -0.73
C SER A 420 1.39 30.65 -2.24
N LEU A 421 0.23 31.11 -2.68
CA LEU A 421 -0.07 31.23 -4.11
C LEU A 421 0.87 32.21 -4.83
N ASP A 422 1.27 33.30 -4.16
CA ASP A 422 2.18 34.29 -4.74
C ASP A 422 3.59 33.73 -4.98
N GLU A 423 4.06 32.81 -4.13
CA GLU A 423 5.34 32.14 -4.32
C GLU A 423 5.30 31.26 -5.57
N LEU A 424 4.25 30.46 -5.75
CA LEU A 424 4.08 29.59 -6.92
C LEU A 424 3.96 30.41 -8.22
N ILE A 425 3.19 31.50 -8.19
CA ILE A 425 3.03 32.39 -9.35
C ILE A 425 4.38 33.04 -9.70
N THR A 426 5.12 33.53 -8.71
CA THR A 426 6.43 34.17 -8.92
C THR A 426 7.42 33.17 -9.49
N GLU A 427 7.53 32.00 -8.89
CA GLU A 427 8.41 30.94 -9.34
C GLU A 427 8.13 30.51 -10.78
N LEU A 428 6.86 30.24 -11.10
CA LEU A 428 6.50 29.84 -12.46
C LEU A 428 6.76 30.97 -13.46
N ARG A 429 6.44 32.21 -13.11
CA ARG A 429 6.65 33.38 -13.99
C ARG A 429 8.13 33.65 -14.26
N ASP A 430 9.00 33.49 -13.26
CA ASP A 430 10.45 33.68 -13.39
C ASP A 430 11.09 32.67 -14.38
N GLY A 431 10.45 31.51 -14.57
CA GLY A 431 10.91 30.45 -15.47
C GLY A 431 10.44 30.56 -16.92
N VAL A 432 9.56 31.50 -17.28
CA VAL A 432 8.88 31.53 -18.58
C VAL A 432 8.96 32.90 -19.26
N ALA A 433 8.51 32.98 -20.52
CA ALA A 433 8.43 34.25 -21.22
C ALA A 433 7.47 35.23 -20.50
N PRO A 434 7.74 36.55 -20.50
CA PRO A 434 6.90 37.53 -19.81
C PRO A 434 5.43 37.53 -20.26
N ASP A 435 5.17 37.13 -21.51
CA ASP A 435 3.86 37.04 -22.15
C ASP A 435 3.28 35.61 -22.20
N ALA A 436 3.97 34.63 -21.59
CA ALA A 436 3.48 33.25 -21.50
C ALA A 436 2.15 33.21 -20.71
N PRO A 437 1.07 32.61 -21.25
CA PRO A 437 -0.17 32.49 -20.52
C PRO A 437 -0.03 31.55 -19.32
N ILE A 438 -0.50 31.97 -18.14
CA ILE A 438 -0.57 31.13 -16.94
C ILE A 438 -2.02 30.71 -16.68
N TRP A 439 -2.24 29.41 -16.59
CA TRP A 439 -3.48 28.80 -16.10
C TRP A 439 -3.34 28.40 -14.64
N LEU A 440 -4.36 28.64 -13.83
CA LEU A 440 -4.40 28.25 -12.43
C LEU A 440 -5.67 27.41 -12.18
N LYS A 441 -5.50 26.16 -11.71
CA LYS A 441 -6.57 25.35 -11.13
C LYS A 441 -6.56 25.50 -9.61
N LEU A 442 -7.73 25.70 -8.99
CA LEU A 442 -7.93 25.70 -7.54
C LEU A 442 -9.06 24.74 -7.17
N ASP A 443 -8.71 23.58 -6.65
CA ASP A 443 -9.67 22.65 -6.04
C ASP A 443 -8.90 21.85 -4.99
N CYS A 444 -8.94 22.36 -3.76
CA CYS A 444 -8.12 21.95 -2.63
C CYS A 444 -8.89 22.03 -1.30
N GLU A 445 -10.19 21.79 -1.39
CA GLU A 445 -11.07 21.45 -0.27
C GLU A 445 -11.07 22.50 0.86
N GLY A 446 -11.10 23.79 0.49
CA GLY A 446 -11.18 24.93 1.40
C GLY A 446 -9.91 25.78 1.45
N GLY A 447 -8.80 25.28 0.90
CA GLY A 447 -7.56 26.06 0.73
C GLY A 447 -7.68 27.20 -0.29
N GLU A 448 -8.73 27.21 -1.13
CA GLU A 448 -8.94 28.20 -2.18
C GLU A 448 -9.16 29.58 -1.59
N TRP A 449 -9.91 29.65 -0.50
CA TRP A 449 -10.26 30.90 0.12
C TRP A 449 -9.06 31.67 0.69
N PRO A 450 -8.27 31.10 1.63
CA PRO A 450 -7.11 31.82 2.15
C PRO A 450 -6.11 32.15 1.04
N ALA A 451 -5.96 31.30 0.02
CA ALA A 451 -5.09 31.56 -1.12
C ALA A 451 -5.57 32.77 -1.94
N LEU A 452 -6.83 32.79 -2.39
CA LEU A 452 -7.39 33.87 -3.20
C LEU A 452 -7.55 35.18 -2.43
N GLU A 453 -7.97 35.13 -1.16
CA GLU A 453 -8.19 36.33 -0.34
C GLU A 453 -6.87 37.07 -0.04
N THR A 454 -5.73 36.36 -0.05
CA THR A 454 -4.41 36.93 0.31
C THR A 454 -3.48 37.15 -0.87
N ALA A 455 -3.62 36.44 -2.00
CA ALA A 455 -2.72 36.55 -3.14
C ALA A 455 -2.66 37.95 -3.75
N GLU A 456 -1.45 38.49 -3.90
CA GLU A 456 -1.15 39.80 -4.46
C GLU A 456 -0.65 39.76 -5.91
N ARG A 457 -0.38 38.57 -6.46
CA ARG A 457 0.19 38.37 -7.80
C ARG A 457 -0.78 37.83 -8.84
N LEU A 458 -2.09 37.90 -8.57
CA LEU A 458 -3.12 37.41 -9.50
C LEU A 458 -3.13 38.17 -10.84
N ASP A 459 -2.54 39.38 -10.89
CA ASP A 459 -2.25 40.15 -12.11
C ASP A 459 -1.22 39.47 -13.03
N GLN A 460 -0.70 38.29 -12.69
CA GLN A 460 0.17 37.49 -13.55
C GLN A 460 -0.48 36.22 -14.10
N VAL A 461 -1.72 35.91 -13.70
CA VAL A 461 -2.48 34.73 -14.13
C VAL A 461 -3.53 35.09 -15.19
N ASP A 462 -3.59 34.38 -16.31
CA ASP A 462 -4.49 34.69 -17.42
C ASP A 462 -5.85 34.01 -17.26
N THR A 463 -5.87 32.81 -16.69
CA THR A 463 -7.09 32.02 -16.50
C THR A 463 -7.05 31.30 -15.16
N ILE A 464 -8.13 31.41 -14.40
CA ILE A 464 -8.38 30.68 -13.16
C ILE A 464 -9.61 29.79 -13.37
N VAL A 465 -9.48 28.52 -13.01
CA VAL A 465 -10.56 27.53 -13.01
C VAL A 465 -10.54 26.79 -11.68
N GLY A 466 -11.66 26.25 -11.23
CA GLY A 466 -11.67 25.49 -9.97
C GLY A 466 -13.03 25.37 -9.32
N GLU A 467 -13.00 24.97 -8.06
CA GLU A 467 -14.16 24.76 -7.20
C GLU A 467 -13.97 25.51 -5.89
N LEU A 468 -14.98 26.26 -5.47
CA LEU A 468 -15.02 26.92 -4.17
C LEU A 468 -15.80 26.04 -3.20
N HIS A 469 -15.09 25.41 -2.27
CA HIS A 469 -15.64 24.51 -1.26
C HIS A 469 -16.31 25.31 -0.13
N LEU A 470 -17.61 25.11 0.07
CA LEU A 470 -18.42 25.89 1.01
C LEU A 470 -18.38 25.27 2.42
N ASP A 471 -17.97 26.06 3.42
CA ASP A 471 -17.82 25.64 4.82
C ASP A 471 -18.98 26.11 5.74
N GLY A 472 -20.05 26.72 5.20
CA GLY A 472 -21.28 27.07 5.94
C GLY A 472 -21.79 28.50 5.75
N GLU A 473 -22.42 29.06 6.80
CA GLU A 473 -23.30 30.26 6.76
C GLU A 473 -22.67 31.57 6.23
N SER A 474 -21.34 31.67 6.14
CA SER A 474 -20.64 32.88 5.66
C SER A 474 -20.34 32.89 4.15
N THR A 475 -20.81 31.88 3.42
CA THR A 475 -20.47 31.64 2.02
C THR A 475 -20.78 32.81 1.06
N PRO A 476 -21.99 33.42 1.04
CA PRO A 476 -22.32 34.40 0.00
C PRO A 476 -21.45 35.66 0.04
N ASP A 477 -21.12 36.13 1.24
CA ASP A 477 -20.25 37.30 1.40
C ASP A 477 -18.79 36.97 1.08
N ARG A 478 -18.35 35.73 1.33
CA ARG A 478 -17.00 35.27 0.98
C ARG A 478 -16.84 35.13 -0.54
N VAL A 479 -17.82 34.53 -1.21
CA VAL A 479 -17.89 34.48 -2.68
C VAL A 479 -17.82 35.89 -3.26
N ARG A 480 -18.65 36.82 -2.76
CA ARG A 480 -18.62 38.22 -3.23
C ARG A 480 -17.24 38.86 -3.07
N ARG A 481 -16.57 38.67 -1.92
CA ARG A 481 -15.21 39.21 -1.71
C ARG A 481 -14.18 38.64 -2.68
N VAL A 482 -14.25 37.34 -2.98
CA VAL A 482 -13.37 36.71 -3.98
C VAL A 482 -13.64 37.28 -5.36
N VAL A 483 -14.90 37.38 -5.78
CA VAL A 483 -15.29 38.00 -7.06
C VAL A 483 -14.79 39.44 -7.15
N ASP A 484 -15.12 40.30 -6.17
CA ASP A 484 -14.69 41.70 -6.13
C ASP A 484 -13.15 41.84 -6.15
N ARG A 485 -12.42 40.87 -5.58
CA ARG A 485 -10.96 40.86 -5.62
C ARG A 485 -10.46 40.48 -7.02
N LEU A 486 -10.97 39.41 -7.61
CA LEU A 486 -10.59 38.98 -8.95
C LEU A 486 -10.91 40.06 -10.00
N GLU A 487 -12.08 40.69 -9.94
CA GLU A 487 -12.43 41.80 -10.83
C GLU A 487 -11.45 42.99 -10.70
N ARG A 488 -10.96 43.28 -9.48
CA ARG A 488 -9.91 44.31 -9.28
C ARG A 488 -8.57 43.95 -9.89
N PHE A 489 -8.29 42.67 -10.10
CA PHE A 489 -7.14 42.17 -10.85
C PHE A 489 -7.41 42.08 -12.37
N GLY A 490 -8.58 42.54 -12.83
CA GLY A 490 -8.92 42.63 -14.25
C GLY A 490 -9.50 41.34 -14.84
N PHE A 491 -10.05 40.46 -14.01
CA PHE A 491 -10.72 39.25 -14.48
C PHE A 491 -12.21 39.47 -14.72
N ASP A 492 -12.73 38.85 -15.79
CA ASP A 492 -14.14 38.54 -15.97
C ASP A 492 -14.46 37.24 -15.24
N VAL A 493 -15.30 37.30 -14.20
CA VAL A 493 -15.57 36.17 -13.29
C VAL A 493 -16.95 35.57 -13.55
N THR A 494 -17.01 34.24 -13.61
CA THR A 494 -18.23 33.44 -13.66
C THR A 494 -18.22 32.45 -12.50
N ILE A 495 -19.33 32.44 -11.75
CA ILE A 495 -19.61 31.43 -10.72
C ILE A 495 -20.78 30.58 -11.21
N THR A 496 -20.64 29.26 -11.14
CA THR A 496 -21.70 28.32 -11.50
C THR A 496 -22.07 27.46 -10.30
N ASP A 497 -23.36 27.36 -10.00
CA ASP A 497 -23.84 26.43 -8.99
C ASP A 497 -23.68 24.98 -9.49
N ASP A 498 -23.13 24.11 -8.66
CA ASP A 498 -23.20 22.67 -8.91
C ASP A 498 -24.53 22.14 -8.35
N VAL A 499 -25.42 21.74 -9.26
CA VAL A 499 -26.76 21.25 -8.91
C VAL A 499 -26.68 19.91 -8.17
N ASP A 500 -25.64 19.12 -8.43
CA ASP A 500 -25.44 17.80 -7.84
C ASP A 500 -24.60 17.87 -6.54
N ALA A 501 -23.85 18.96 -6.34
CA ALA A 501 -23.04 19.20 -5.14
C ALA A 501 -23.28 20.61 -4.56
N PRO A 502 -24.35 20.82 -3.75
CA PRO A 502 -24.73 22.15 -3.24
C PRO A 502 -23.70 22.79 -2.27
N SER A 503 -22.66 22.05 -1.89
CA SER A 503 -21.52 22.54 -1.11
C SER A 503 -20.35 23.02 -1.99
N LEU A 504 -20.49 23.04 -3.31
CA LEU A 504 -19.47 23.40 -4.28
C LEU A 504 -19.98 24.48 -5.23
N LEU A 505 -19.10 25.41 -5.60
CA LEU A 505 -19.36 26.37 -6.67
C LEU A 505 -18.22 26.29 -7.69
N GLY A 506 -18.56 26.12 -8.97
CA GLY A 506 -17.58 26.24 -10.05
C GLY A 506 -17.11 27.68 -10.19
N LEU A 507 -15.80 27.87 -10.28
CA LEU A 507 -15.14 29.15 -10.51
C LEU A 507 -14.50 29.14 -11.90
N ARG A 508 -14.78 30.17 -12.69
CA ARG A 508 -13.99 30.51 -13.88
C ARG A 508 -13.72 32.01 -13.91
N ALA A 509 -12.47 32.40 -14.04
CA ALA A 509 -12.07 33.80 -14.19
C ALA A 509 -11.07 33.91 -15.34
N THR A 510 -11.33 34.78 -16.32
CA THR A 510 -10.43 35.01 -17.46
C THR A 510 -10.09 36.48 -17.55
N ARG A 511 -8.83 36.82 -17.79
CA ARG A 511 -8.42 38.22 -17.93
C ARG A 511 -9.01 38.84 -19.20
N ALA A 512 -9.57 40.05 -19.07
CA ALA A 512 -10.22 40.80 -20.14
C ALA A 512 -9.25 41.38 -21.19
#